data_AF-A0A965EQT4-F1
#
_entry.id   AF-A0A965EQT4-F1
#
_cell.length_a   1.000
_cell.length_b   1.000
_cell.length_c   1.000
_cell.angle_alpha   90.00
_cell.angle_beta   90.00
_cell.angle_gamma   90.00
#
_symmetry.space_group_name_H-M   'P 1'
#
loop_
_entity.id
_entity.type
_entity.pdbx_description
1 polymer ?
#
loop_
_entity_poly.entity_id
_entity_poly.type
_entity_poly.pdbx_seq_one_letter_code
_entity_poly.pdbx_strand_id
1 'polypeptide(L)'
;DEFIVVRIKDDGKGYPHDMLGQIGNPFLSRRKSATKDRPGYDGMGLGLFIAKTLLERTGALLIFANGGDTQAPNRTAGAPKGAIVEISWQRSEIERNQTALGANEPIFIDR
;
A
#
# COMPACT_ATOMS: atom_id res chain seq x y z
N ASP A 1 13.93 -17.79 -11.21
CA ASP A 1 13.29 -16.94 -10.19
C ASP A 1 12.24 -16.05 -10.84
N GLU A 2 10.97 -16.29 -10.54
CA GLU A 2 9.85 -15.51 -11.06
C GLU A 2 9.37 -14.56 -9.94
N PHE A 3 9.18 -13.28 -10.26
CA PHE A 3 8.65 -12.29 -9.33
C PHE A 3 7.20 -11.98 -9.66
N ILE A 4 6.37 -11.81 -8.63
CA ILE A 4 5.03 -11.23 -8.77
C ILE A 4 5.12 -9.76 -8.37
N VAL A 5 4.69 -8.87 -9.26
CA VAL A 5 4.74 -7.42 -9.04
C VAL A 5 3.34 -6.82 -9.18
N VAL A 6 2.92 -6.08 -8.16
CA VAL A 6 1.67 -5.32 -8.14
C VAL A 6 2.01 -3.84 -8.03
N ARG A 7 1.50 -3.01 -8.95
CA ARG A 7 1.69 -1.57 -8.93
C ARG A 7 0.36 -0.85 -8.86
N ILE A 8 0.16 -0.07 -7.81
CA ILE A 8 -1.04 0.75 -7.61
C ILE A 8 -0.66 2.21 -7.83
N LYS A 9 -1.46 2.92 -8.63
CA LYS A 9 -1.25 4.33 -8.96
C LYS A 9 -2.53 5.11 -8.75
N ASP A 10 -2.41 6.32 -8.26
CA ASP A 10 -3.49 7.31 -8.29
C ASP A 10 -3.09 8.56 -9.08
N ASP A 11 -4.08 9.40 -9.36
CA ASP A 11 -3.98 10.69 -10.03
C ASP A 11 -4.10 11.87 -9.04
N GLY A 12 -3.99 11.58 -7.73
CA GLY A 12 -4.08 12.55 -6.66
C GLY A 12 -2.82 13.42 -6.53
N LYS A 13 -2.66 14.07 -5.37
CA LYS A 13 -1.51 14.95 -5.09
C LYS A 13 -0.20 14.21 -4.80
N GLY A 14 -0.25 12.88 -4.68
CA GLY A 14 0.87 12.07 -4.21
C GLY A 14 1.13 12.17 -2.70
N TYR A 15 2.18 11.49 -2.27
CA TYR A 15 2.72 11.55 -0.91
C TYR A 15 3.39 12.91 -0.65
N PRO A 16 3.23 13.50 0.54
CA PRO A 16 4.10 14.60 0.97
C PRO A 16 5.57 14.18 0.95
N HIS A 17 6.46 14.99 0.34
CA HIS A 17 7.88 14.65 0.18
C HIS A 17 8.59 14.39 1.52
N ASP A 18 8.22 15.12 2.56
CA ASP A 18 8.72 14.99 3.94
C ASP A 18 8.29 13.68 4.62
N MET A 19 7.28 12.99 4.07
CA MET A 19 6.75 11.75 4.62
C MET A 19 7.24 10.49 3.92
N LEU A 20 7.78 10.57 2.70
CA LEU A 20 8.17 9.40 1.89
C LEU A 20 9.07 8.42 2.66
N GLY A 21 10.09 8.92 3.37
CA GLY A 21 11.01 8.09 4.16
C GLY A 21 10.42 7.53 5.46
N GLN A 22 9.22 7.97 5.85
CA GLN A 22 8.54 7.50 7.04
C GLN A 22 7.34 6.60 6.69
N ILE A 23 6.92 6.53 5.42
CA ILE A 23 5.71 5.82 5.01
C ILE A 23 5.67 4.40 5.58
N GLY A 24 4.58 4.13 6.32
CA GLY A 24 4.35 2.84 6.95
C GLY A 24 4.92 2.70 8.36
N ASN A 25 5.39 3.77 9.01
CA ASN A 25 5.49 3.78 10.47
C ASN A 25 4.08 3.86 11.10
N PRO A 26 3.88 3.20 12.25
CA PRO A 26 2.61 3.30 12.95
C PRO A 26 2.37 4.75 13.41
N PHE A 27 1.10 5.18 13.40
CA PHE A 27 0.65 6.49 13.89
C PHE A 27 1.14 7.73 13.11
N LEU A 28 1.65 7.55 11.89
CA LEU A 28 1.90 8.67 10.98
C LEU A 28 0.59 9.34 10.60
N SER A 29 0.25 10.38 11.36
CA SER A 29 -0.89 11.24 11.11
C SER A 29 -0.41 12.68 11.07
N ARG A 30 -0.69 13.36 9.96
CA ARG A 30 -0.58 14.81 9.88
C ARG A 30 -1.78 15.38 10.64
N ARG A 31 -1.67 15.50 11.97
CA ARG A 31 -2.61 16.27 12.79
C ARG A 31 -2.52 17.73 12.36
N LYS A 32 -3.26 18.12 11.31
CA LYS A 32 -3.72 19.48 11.01
C LYS A 32 -4.71 19.42 9.85
N SER A 33 -5.98 19.56 10.23
CA SER A 33 -7.17 19.65 9.39
C SER A 33 -7.60 18.32 8.78
N ALA A 34 -8.60 17.69 9.39
CA ALA A 34 -9.54 16.86 8.68
C ALA A 34 -10.04 17.67 7.47
N THR A 35 -9.45 17.40 6.30
CA THR A 35 -9.89 18.00 5.06
C THR A 35 -11.35 17.62 4.88
N LYS A 36 -12.21 18.62 4.70
CA LYS A 36 -13.66 18.49 4.45
C LYS A 36 -14.03 17.49 3.34
N ASP A 37 -13.05 17.06 2.54
CA ASP A 37 -13.21 16.15 1.41
C ASP A 37 -13.47 14.69 1.80
N ARG A 38 -13.19 14.28 3.06
CA ARG A 38 -13.54 12.94 3.59
C ARG A 38 -13.97 12.99 5.06
N PRO A 39 -15.17 13.50 5.37
CA PRO A 39 -15.69 13.50 6.73
C PRO A 39 -15.84 12.04 7.21
N GLY A 40 -15.08 11.65 8.24
CA GLY A 40 -15.10 10.30 8.81
C GLY A 40 -13.82 9.50 8.64
N TYR A 41 -12.87 9.93 7.79
CA TYR A 41 -11.53 9.33 7.76
C TYR A 41 -10.65 9.98 8.82
N ASP A 42 -10.95 9.73 10.09
CA ASP A 42 -10.10 10.06 11.24
C ASP A 42 -8.96 9.03 11.34
N GLY A 43 -8.28 8.82 10.21
CA GLY A 43 -7.33 7.74 10.03
C GLY A 43 -6.07 8.04 10.83
N MET A 44 -5.84 7.30 11.92
CA MET A 44 -4.62 7.32 12.72
C MET A 44 -3.35 6.92 11.93
N GLY A 45 -3.38 6.86 10.59
CA GLY A 45 -2.31 6.31 9.76
C GLY A 45 -2.18 4.78 9.82
N LEU A 46 -3.12 4.10 10.50
CA LEU A 46 -3.00 2.67 10.80
C LEU A 46 -3.23 1.77 9.58
N GLY A 47 -4.10 2.15 8.64
CA GLY A 47 -4.42 1.31 7.48
C GLY A 47 -3.20 0.98 6.62
N LEU A 48 -2.35 1.97 6.37
CA LEU A 48 -1.11 1.78 5.61
C LEU A 48 -0.07 0.97 6.39
N PHE A 49 0.02 1.18 7.71
CA PHE A 49 0.87 0.39 8.59
C PHE A 49 0.47 -1.10 8.59
N ILE A 50 -0.83 -1.39 8.74
CA ILE A 50 -1.35 -2.77 8.71
C ILE A 50 -1.05 -3.41 7.36
N ALA A 51 -1.39 -2.72 6.25
CA ALA A 51 -1.15 -3.23 4.91
C ALA A 51 0.33 -3.52 4.69
N LYS A 52 1.22 -2.55 4.95
CA LYS A 52 2.68 -2.73 4.84
C LYS A 52 3.16 -3.93 5.66
N THR A 53 2.77 -4.00 6.93
CA THR A 53 3.19 -5.08 7.84
C THR A 53 2.74 -6.45 7.33
N LEU A 54 1.50 -6.58 6.86
CA LEU A 54 0.99 -7.85 6.32
C LEU A 54 1.72 -8.27 5.04
N LEU A 55 1.98 -7.32 4.15
CA LEU A 55 2.71 -7.56 2.91
C LEU A 55 4.16 -7.99 3.21
N GLU A 56 4.88 -7.24 4.04
CA GLU A 56 6.26 -7.57 4.44
C GLU A 56 6.36 -8.94 5.12
N ARG A 57 5.39 -9.32 5.94
CA ARG A 57 5.32 -10.65 6.57
C ARG A 57 5.17 -11.80 5.57
N THR A 58 4.74 -11.53 4.34
CA THR A 58 4.67 -12.51 3.24
C THR A 58 5.88 -12.50 2.33
N GLY A 59 6.94 -11.75 2.67
CA GLY A 59 8.14 -11.60 1.84
C GLY A 59 8.10 -10.42 0.87
N ALA A 60 7.06 -9.59 0.92
CA ALA A 60 6.95 -8.46 0.00
C ALA A 60 8.04 -7.41 0.26
N LEU A 61 8.59 -6.87 -0.83
CA LEU A 61 9.28 -5.58 -0.83
C LEU A 61 8.31 -4.51 -1.34
N LEU A 62 8.29 -3.36 -0.67
CA LEU A 62 7.43 -2.22 -1.02
C LEU A 62 8.27 -1.01 -1.38
N ILE A 63 7.92 -0.34 -2.47
CA ILE A 63 8.50 0.94 -2.91
C ILE A 63 7.39 1.95 -3.03
N PHE A 64 7.56 3.09 -2.36
CA PHE A 64 6.65 4.23 -2.42
C PHE A 64 7.30 5.38 -3.21
N ALA A 65 6.56 5.96 -4.15
CA ALA A 65 7.04 7.06 -4.98
C ALA A 65 5.90 7.99 -5.40
N ASN A 66 6.24 9.20 -5.85
CA ASN A 66 5.31 10.08 -6.55
C ASN A 66 5.50 10.00 -8.06
N GLY A 67 4.39 10.11 -8.77
CA GLY A 67 4.40 10.23 -10.22
C GLY A 67 5.14 11.49 -10.67
N GLY A 68 6.17 11.30 -11.50
CA GLY A 68 7.04 12.38 -11.98
C GLY A 68 8.44 12.42 -11.33
N ASP A 69 8.67 11.71 -10.22
CA ASP A 69 10.01 11.55 -9.59
C ASP A 69 10.86 10.47 -10.26
N THR A 70 10.26 9.62 -11.11
CA THR A 70 11.04 8.74 -11.97
C THR A 70 11.74 9.58 -13.04
N GLN A 71 13.07 9.55 -13.01
CA GLN A 71 13.99 10.11 -14.02
C GLN A 71 13.86 9.39 -15.36
N ALA A 72 12.64 9.27 -15.91
CA ALA A 72 12.42 8.78 -17.25
C ALA A 72 12.54 9.98 -18.21
N PRO A 73 13.53 10.01 -19.12
CA PRO A 73 13.83 11.18 -19.97
C PRO A 73 12.72 11.50 -20.99
N ASN A 74 11.71 10.64 -21.13
CA ASN A 74 10.55 10.85 -21.99
C ASN A 74 9.28 11.05 -21.14
N ARG A 75 9.12 12.25 -20.56
CA ARG A 75 7.82 12.67 -20.01
C ARG A 75 6.84 12.88 -21.16
N THR A 76 5.95 11.92 -21.39
CA THR A 76 4.73 12.15 -22.17
C THR A 76 3.76 12.99 -21.34
N ALA A 77 3.09 13.95 -21.97
CA ALA A 77 1.94 14.62 -21.38
C ALA A 77 0.91 13.54 -20.99
N GLY A 78 0.69 13.35 -19.68
CA GLY A 78 -0.13 12.24 -19.15
C GLY A 78 0.59 11.30 -18.17
N ALA A 79 1.86 11.56 -17.82
CA ALA A 79 2.51 10.84 -16.72
C ALA A 79 1.67 10.94 -15.42
N PRO A 80 1.57 9.85 -14.63
CA PRO A 80 0.88 9.88 -13.34
C PRO A 80 1.44 11.02 -12.49
N LYS A 81 0.57 11.78 -11.84
CA LYS A 81 0.97 12.87 -10.92
C LYS A 81 0.86 12.47 -9.45
N GLY A 82 0.12 11.39 -9.17
CA GLY A 82 -0.24 10.97 -7.83
C GLY A 82 0.69 9.93 -7.23
N ALA A 83 0.21 9.25 -6.20
CA ALA A 83 0.97 8.28 -5.44
C ALA A 83 1.14 6.98 -6.24
N ILE A 84 2.33 6.38 -6.11
CA ILE A 84 2.65 5.08 -6.67
C ILE A 84 3.16 4.20 -5.54
N VAL A 85 2.55 3.02 -5.36
CA VAL A 85 3.15 1.93 -4.58
C VAL A 85 3.42 0.75 -5.49
N GLU A 86 4.61 0.20 -5.38
CA GLU A 86 4.99 -1.05 -6.00
C GLU A 86 5.25 -2.08 -4.91
N ILE A 87 4.73 -3.27 -5.11
CA ILE A 87 4.85 -4.39 -4.20
C ILE A 87 5.37 -5.57 -5.01
N SER A 88 6.46 -6.18 -4.56
CA SER A 88 7.09 -7.31 -5.26
C SER A 88 7.38 -8.46 -4.31
N TRP A 89 7.10 -9.68 -4.76
CA TRP A 89 7.43 -10.93 -4.07
C TRP A 89 8.24 -11.83 -4.98
N GLN A 90 9.11 -12.66 -4.40
CA GLN A 90 9.46 -13.88 -5.10
C GLN A 90 8.20 -14.76 -5.16
N ARG A 91 7.84 -15.29 -6.34
CA ARG A 91 6.61 -16.08 -6.51
C ARG A 91 6.54 -17.22 -5.48
N SER A 92 7.66 -17.88 -5.22
CA SER A 92 7.77 -18.99 -4.25
C SER A 92 7.38 -18.62 -2.81
N GLU A 93 7.42 -17.34 -2.42
CA GLU A 93 7.07 -16.91 -1.06
C GLU A 93 5.56 -16.79 -0.83
N ILE A 94 4.80 -16.57 -1.90
CA ILE A 94 3.35 -16.32 -1.85
C ILE A 94 2.52 -17.40 -2.56
N GLU A 95 3.13 -18.14 -3.47
CA GLU A 95 2.51 -19.28 -4.13
C GLU A 95 2.30 -20.42 -3.13
N ARG A 96 1.04 -20.78 -2.89
CA ARG A 96 0.69 -21.97 -2.12
C ARG A 96 0.05 -23.00 -3.04
N ASN A 97 0.60 -24.21 -3.02
CA ASN A 97 -0.09 -25.38 -3.53
C ASN A 97 -1.36 -25.57 -2.69
N GLN A 98 -2.52 -25.25 -3.27
CA GLN A 98 -3.79 -25.30 -2.57
C GLN A 98 -4.15 -26.76 -2.25
N THR A 99 -3.88 -27.19 -1.03
CA THR A 99 -4.83 -28.04 -0.31
C THR A 99 -5.82 -27.10 0.37
N ALA A 100 -7.10 -27.22 0.03
CA ALA A 100 -8.15 -26.43 0.66
C ALA A 100 -8.03 -26.53 2.20
N LEU A 101 -8.09 -25.40 2.91
CA LEU A 101 -7.99 -25.33 4.38
C LEU A 101 -9.26 -25.85 5.10
N GLY A 102 -10.15 -26.54 4.38
CA GLY A 102 -11.49 -26.89 4.84
C GLY A 102 -12.54 -25.83 4.45
N ALA A 103 -13.80 -26.12 4.77
CA ALA A 103 -14.89 -25.15 4.65
C ALA A 103 -14.78 -24.10 5.77
N ASN A 104 -15.23 -22.87 5.50
CA ASN A 104 -15.34 -21.85 6.56
C ASN A 104 -16.47 -22.24 7.52
N GLU A 105 -16.12 -22.58 8.76
CA GLU A 105 -17.08 -22.88 9.81
C GLU A 105 -17.65 -21.57 10.41
N PRO A 106 -18.98 -21.43 10.55
CA PRO A 106 -19.58 -20.29 11.22
C PRO A 106 -19.17 -20.25 12.70
N ILE A 107 -18.71 -19.08 13.16
CA ILE A 107 -18.45 -18.85 14.60
C ILE A 107 -19.75 -18.36 15.23
N PHE A 108 -20.35 -19.20 16.08
CA PHE A 108 -21.47 -18.79 16.94
C PHE A 108 -20.92 -18.26 18.27
N ILE A 109 -21.35 -17.05 18.64
CA ILE A 109 -21.07 -16.47 19.97
C ILE A 109 -22.37 -16.52 20.74
N ASP A 110 -22.44 -17.38 21.77
CA ASP A 110 -23.56 -17.37 22.71
C ASP A 110 -23.61 -16.03 23.44
N ARG A 111 -24.80 -15.44 23.51
CA ARG A 111 -25.07 -14.16 24.17
C ARG A 111 -25.20 -14.31 25.68
#